data_AF-A0A0V0TMQ8-F1
#
_entry.id   AF-A0A0V0TMQ8-F1
#
_cell.length_a   1.000
_cell.length_b   1.000
_cell.length_c   1.000
_cell.angle_alpha   90.00
_cell.angle_beta   90.00
_cell.angle_gamma   90.00
#
_symmetry.space_group_name_H-M   'P 1'
#
loop_
_entity.id
_entity.type
_entity.pdbx_description
1 polymer ?
#
loop_
_entity_poly.entity_id
_entity_poly.type
_entity_poly.pdbx_seq_one_letter_code
_entity_poly.pdbx_strand_id
1 'polypeptide(L)'
;AVDPSAKFVAYNNKPPNAVGVQTNSNSKGILIMDPTPAADSAAWIIHTVPGFPKALQAFAFPAEEITKGHLFVCFTIKEEQLDIIAHALRIARPLVYHHDIPATEVNSRPNLKILLNGDSSVLPPLTISKEIKTAASPGIKATVFSKGEKSGY
;
A
#
# COMPACT_ATOMS: atom_id res chain seq x y z
N ALA A 1 -14.33 -7.20 15.32
CA ALA A 1 -14.88 -5.83 15.19
C ALA A 1 -13.93 -5.02 14.33
N VAL A 2 -14.41 -4.07 13.54
CA VAL A 2 -13.55 -3.09 12.85
C VAL A 2 -12.94 -2.20 13.93
N ASP A 3 -11.62 -2.07 13.94
CA ASP A 3 -10.93 -1.13 14.82
C ASP A 3 -11.15 0.30 14.28
N PRO A 4 -11.88 1.18 14.98
CA PRO A 4 -12.16 2.53 14.52
C PRO A 4 -10.93 3.45 14.56
N SER A 5 -9.87 3.08 15.27
CA SER A 5 -8.61 3.83 15.28
C SER A 5 -7.71 3.53 14.09
N ALA A 6 -7.88 2.38 13.44
CA ALA A 6 -7.02 1.97 12.33
C ALA A 6 -7.05 3.00 11.19
N LYS A 7 -5.85 3.37 10.73
CA LYS A 7 -5.62 4.30 9.62
C LYS A 7 -5.05 3.56 8.45
N PHE A 8 -5.39 3.97 7.24
CA PHE A 8 -4.97 3.25 6.06
C PHE A 8 -4.65 4.15 4.87
N VAL A 9 -3.87 3.58 3.96
CA VAL A 9 -3.62 4.06 2.61
C VAL A 9 -4.19 3.01 1.66
N ALA A 10 -5.04 3.41 0.72
CA ALA A 10 -5.52 2.53 -0.32
C ALA A 10 -4.98 2.97 -1.69
N TYR A 11 -4.44 2.01 -2.43
CA TYR A 11 -3.90 2.24 -3.75
C TYR A 11 -4.37 1.18 -4.75
N ASN A 12 -4.71 1.60 -5.96
CA ASN A 12 -5.23 0.72 -7.00
C ASN A 12 -5.11 1.41 -8.36
N ASN A 13 -4.64 0.70 -9.37
CA ASN A 13 -4.61 1.24 -10.74
C ASN A 13 -6.00 1.37 -11.40
N LYS A 14 -7.02 0.73 -10.81
CA LYS A 14 -8.43 0.93 -11.13
C LYS A 14 -9.19 1.18 -9.83
N PRO A 15 -9.15 2.40 -9.26
CA PRO A 15 -9.79 2.64 -7.98
C PRO A 15 -11.32 2.62 -8.10
N PRO A 16 -12.04 2.38 -6.99
CA PRO A 16 -13.50 2.36 -7.00
C PRO A 16 -14.10 3.68 -7.51
N ASN A 17 -15.19 3.59 -8.28
CA ASN A 17 -15.95 4.72 -8.82
C ASN A 17 -15.18 5.68 -9.74
N ALA A 18 -13.95 5.34 -10.14
CA ALA A 18 -13.16 6.20 -11.01
C ALA A 18 -13.31 5.78 -12.48
N VAL A 19 -13.47 6.79 -13.34
CA VAL A 19 -13.57 6.62 -14.80
C VAL A 19 -12.41 7.37 -15.45
N GLY A 20 -11.78 6.77 -16.46
CA GLY A 20 -10.73 7.44 -17.24
C GLY A 20 -9.37 7.59 -16.53
N VAL A 21 -9.18 6.96 -15.37
CA VAL A 21 -7.86 6.92 -14.70
C VAL A 21 -6.87 6.15 -15.57
N GLN A 22 -5.77 6.79 -15.92
CA GLN A 22 -4.64 6.18 -16.61
C GLN A 22 -3.42 6.21 -15.69
N THR A 23 -2.85 5.04 -15.43
CA THR A 23 -1.58 4.88 -14.72
C THR A 23 -0.81 3.74 -15.36
N ASN A 24 0.51 3.86 -15.37
CA ASN A 24 1.42 2.84 -15.88
C ASN A 24 1.79 1.80 -14.80
N SER A 25 1.11 1.85 -13.65
CA SER A 25 1.21 0.86 -12.59
C SER A 25 0.07 -0.16 -12.68
N ASN A 26 0.36 -1.41 -12.30
CA ASN A 26 -0.66 -2.45 -12.10
C ASN A 26 -0.92 -2.75 -10.62
N SER A 27 -0.18 -2.10 -9.72
CA SER A 27 -0.15 -2.37 -8.29
C SER A 27 -1.46 -1.99 -7.61
N LYS A 28 -1.89 -2.84 -6.67
CA LYS A 28 -3.07 -2.62 -5.81
C LYS A 28 -2.80 -3.13 -4.41
N GLY A 29 -3.39 -2.50 -3.42
CA GLY A 29 -3.20 -2.89 -2.03
C GLY A 29 -3.65 -1.85 -1.03
N ILE A 30 -3.41 -2.20 0.23
CA ILE A 30 -3.79 -1.41 1.40
C ILE A 30 -2.63 -1.45 2.38
N LEU A 31 -2.17 -0.29 2.86
CA LEU A 31 -1.36 -0.19 4.07
C LEU A 31 -2.29 0.18 5.22
N ILE A 32 -2.25 -0.54 6.32
CA ILE A 32 -3.03 -0.28 7.53
C ILE A 32 -2.06 -0.08 8.68
N MET A 33 -2.33 0.86 9.57
CA MET A 33 -1.59 1.03 10.81
C MET A 33 -2.52 1.40 11.95
N ASP A 34 -2.16 0.97 13.16
CA ASP A 34 -2.69 1.56 14.38
C ASP A 34 -1.85 2.80 14.70
N PRO A 35 -2.44 4.02 14.70
CA PRO A 35 -1.68 5.24 14.98
C PRO A 35 -1.34 5.43 16.46
N THR A 36 -1.74 4.52 17.35
CA THR A 36 -1.40 4.60 18.77
C THR A 36 0.07 4.19 18.99
N PRO A 37 0.92 5.06 19.57
CA PRO A 37 2.36 4.78 19.66
C PRO A 37 2.74 3.49 20.40
N ALA A 38 1.88 3.01 21.30
CA ALA A 38 2.11 1.78 22.06
C ALA A 38 1.82 0.50 21.26
N ALA A 39 1.06 0.59 20.17
CA ALA A 39 0.70 -0.58 19.36
C ALA A 39 1.84 -1.06 18.48
N ASP A 40 2.61 -0.14 17.86
CA ASP A 40 3.68 -0.45 16.87
C ASP A 40 3.23 -1.55 15.89
N SER A 41 2.02 -1.38 15.33
CA SER A 41 1.32 -2.43 14.61
C SER A 41 0.81 -1.92 13.27
N ALA A 42 1.16 -2.64 12.21
CA ALA A 42 0.73 -2.35 10.87
C ALA A 42 0.46 -3.63 10.08
N ALA A 43 -0.25 -3.48 8.97
CA ALA A 43 -0.48 -4.54 8.00
C ALA A 43 -0.32 -4.02 6.58
N TRP A 44 0.25 -4.85 5.71
CA TRP A 44 0.30 -4.58 4.28
C TRP A 44 -0.42 -5.67 3.50
N ILE A 45 -1.47 -5.27 2.79
CA ILE A 45 -2.30 -6.14 1.97
C ILE A 45 -1.99 -5.87 0.50
N ILE A 46 -1.69 -6.93 -0.24
CA ILE A 46 -1.55 -6.92 -1.70
C ILE A 46 -2.70 -7.72 -2.29
N HIS A 47 -3.33 -7.23 -3.35
CA HIS A 47 -4.45 -7.92 -3.98
C HIS A 47 -4.53 -7.71 -5.49
N THR A 48 -5.38 -8.50 -6.15
CA THR A 48 -5.61 -8.40 -7.61
C THR A 48 -6.92 -7.71 -7.99
N VAL A 49 -7.81 -7.42 -7.03
CA VAL A 49 -9.17 -6.91 -7.26
C VAL A 49 -9.18 -5.45 -7.76
N PRO A 50 -9.64 -5.16 -8.99
CA PRO A 50 -9.92 -3.79 -9.43
C PRO A 50 -11.16 -3.23 -8.71
N GLY A 51 -11.27 -1.92 -8.56
CA GLY A 51 -12.42 -1.27 -7.91
C GLY A 51 -12.50 -1.46 -6.39
N PHE A 52 -11.43 -1.96 -5.76
CA PHE A 52 -11.38 -2.34 -4.34
C PHE A 52 -10.21 -1.65 -3.59
N PRO A 53 -10.35 -1.44 -2.27
CA PRO A 53 -11.61 -1.35 -1.50
C PRO A 53 -12.37 -0.05 -1.76
N LYS A 54 -13.68 -0.03 -1.53
CA LYS A 54 -14.39 1.25 -1.34
C LYS A 54 -13.98 1.84 0.00
N ALA A 55 -13.15 2.89 -0.02
CA ALA A 55 -12.64 3.51 1.19
C ALA A 55 -13.78 4.00 2.09
N LEU A 56 -13.62 3.84 3.42
CA LEU A 56 -14.59 4.22 4.44
C LEU A 56 -15.95 3.49 4.36
N GLN A 57 -16.02 2.39 3.60
CA GLN A 57 -17.21 1.54 3.51
C GLN A 57 -16.89 0.13 4.05
N ALA A 58 -17.96 -0.61 4.38
CA ALA A 58 -17.82 -2.01 4.73
C ALA A 58 -17.12 -2.78 3.60
N PHE A 59 -16.32 -3.77 3.99
CA PHE A 59 -15.64 -4.65 3.04
C PHE A 59 -16.66 -5.31 2.12
N ALA A 60 -16.54 -5.05 0.82
CA ALA A 60 -17.35 -5.67 -0.22
C ALA A 60 -16.55 -5.75 -1.52
N PHE A 61 -16.68 -6.89 -2.21
CA PHE A 61 -16.20 -7.00 -3.58
C PHE A 61 -17.08 -6.16 -4.52
N PRO A 62 -16.50 -5.50 -5.53
CA PRO A 62 -17.28 -4.92 -6.62
C PRO A 62 -18.11 -6.00 -7.32
N ALA A 63 -19.32 -5.64 -7.76
CA ALA A 63 -20.26 -6.60 -8.33
C ALA A 63 -19.67 -7.35 -9.54
N GLU A 64 -18.85 -6.66 -10.34
CA GLU A 64 -18.17 -7.16 -11.53
C GLU A 64 -17.04 -8.15 -11.21
N GLU A 65 -16.60 -8.22 -9.96
CA GLU A 65 -15.49 -9.05 -9.50
C GLU A 65 -15.95 -10.27 -8.67
N ILE A 66 -17.25 -10.37 -8.34
CA ILE A 66 -17.81 -11.49 -7.55
C ILE A 66 -17.62 -12.84 -8.24
N THR A 67 -17.73 -12.89 -9.57
CA THR A 67 -17.62 -14.13 -10.36
C THR A 67 -16.19 -14.45 -10.80
N LYS A 68 -15.20 -13.66 -10.35
CA LYS A 68 -13.80 -13.78 -10.76
C LYS A 68 -12.92 -14.26 -9.62
N GLY A 69 -11.86 -14.99 -9.95
CA GLY A 69 -10.85 -15.41 -9.00
C GLY A 69 -9.93 -14.25 -8.62
N HIS A 70 -9.70 -14.06 -7.32
CA HIS A 70 -8.79 -13.06 -6.79
C HIS A 70 -7.88 -13.63 -5.71
N LEU A 71 -6.70 -13.02 -5.58
CA LEU A 71 -5.73 -13.37 -4.55
C LEU A 71 -5.50 -12.16 -3.65
N PHE A 72 -5.37 -12.43 -2.36
CA PHE A 72 -4.94 -11.49 -1.33
C PHE A 72 -3.76 -12.09 -0.56
N VAL A 73 -2.78 -11.26 -0.25
CA VAL A 73 -1.67 -11.59 0.67
C VAL A 73 -1.61 -10.48 1.72
N CYS A 74 -1.53 -10.85 2.98
CA CYS A 74 -1.45 -9.90 4.10
C CYS A 74 -0.19 -10.19 4.92
N PHE A 75 0.63 -9.15 5.14
CA PHE A 75 1.74 -9.18 6.07
C PHE A 75 1.41 -8.34 7.30
N THR A 76 1.38 -8.96 8.47
CA THR A 76 1.45 -8.22 9.73
C THR A 76 2.89 -7.82 9.99
N ILE A 77 3.13 -6.53 10.20
CA ILE A 77 4.45 -5.89 10.28
C ILE A 77 4.47 -4.88 11.42
N LYS A 78 5.67 -4.52 11.88
CA LYS A 78 5.86 -3.34 12.74
C LYS A 78 5.88 -2.08 11.89
N GLU A 79 5.61 -0.94 12.50
CA GLU A 79 5.50 0.33 11.77
C GLU A 79 6.81 0.80 11.15
N GLU A 80 7.95 0.37 11.70
CA GLU A 80 9.28 0.62 11.13
C GLU A 80 9.43 0.11 9.69
N GLN A 81 8.62 -0.89 9.29
CA GLN A 81 8.66 -1.47 7.94
C GLN A 81 7.89 -0.60 6.91
N LEU A 82 7.05 0.34 7.36
CA LEU A 82 6.17 1.13 6.49
C LEU A 82 6.94 2.01 5.51
N ASP A 83 8.03 2.65 5.95
CA ASP A 83 8.79 3.56 5.08
C ASP A 83 9.55 2.80 3.98
N ILE A 84 10.00 1.57 4.27
CA ILE A 84 10.62 0.66 3.29
C ILE A 84 9.58 0.24 2.24
N ILE A 85 8.37 -0.12 2.66
CA ILE A 85 7.28 -0.49 1.76
C ILE A 85 6.83 0.71 0.93
N ALA A 86 6.72 1.88 1.53
CA ALA A 86 6.40 3.12 0.83
C ALA A 86 7.43 3.44 -0.25
N HIS A 87 8.71 3.20 0.00
CA HIS A 87 9.75 3.33 -1.03
C HIS A 87 9.50 2.39 -2.22
N ALA A 88 9.19 1.11 -1.96
CA ALA A 88 8.87 0.17 -3.03
C ALA A 88 7.62 0.59 -3.82
N LEU A 89 6.60 1.12 -3.15
CA LEU A 89 5.41 1.67 -3.80
C LEU A 89 5.73 2.91 -4.63
N ARG A 90 6.58 3.83 -4.16
CA ARG A 90 7.03 4.99 -4.97
C ARG A 90 7.64 4.54 -6.29
N ILE A 91 8.48 3.49 -6.27
CA ILE A 91 9.04 2.92 -7.51
C ILE A 91 7.93 2.38 -8.42
N ALA A 92 6.96 1.64 -7.87
CA ALA A 92 5.84 1.06 -8.64
C ALA A 92 4.80 2.08 -9.12
N ARG A 93 4.81 3.30 -8.56
CA ARG A 93 3.90 4.41 -8.88
C ARG A 93 2.41 4.05 -8.92
N PRO A 94 1.87 3.35 -7.90
CA PRO A 94 0.44 3.10 -7.85
C PRO A 94 -0.32 4.41 -7.66
N LEU A 95 -1.58 4.43 -8.09
CA LEU A 95 -2.48 5.51 -7.72
C LEU A 95 -2.99 5.30 -6.30
N VAL A 96 -2.54 6.15 -5.37
CA VAL A 96 -3.15 6.30 -4.04
C VAL A 96 -4.40 7.14 -4.20
N TYR A 97 -5.56 6.59 -3.84
CA TYR A 97 -6.86 7.28 -3.99
C TYR A 97 -7.53 7.59 -2.64
N HIS A 98 -6.97 7.09 -1.54
CA HIS A 98 -7.40 7.41 -0.20
C HIS A 98 -6.24 7.24 0.78
N HIS A 99 -6.13 8.15 1.73
CA HIS A 99 -5.41 7.93 2.98
C HIS A 99 -5.99 8.76 4.11
N ASP A 100 -5.92 8.25 5.33
CA ASP A 100 -6.26 8.98 6.56
C ASP A 100 -5.14 8.92 7.62
N ILE A 101 -3.92 8.62 7.17
CA ILE A 101 -2.72 8.57 8.01
C ILE A 101 -2.46 9.94 8.69
N PRO A 102 -2.28 10.00 10.02
CA PRO A 102 -2.04 11.25 10.74
C PRO A 102 -0.74 11.94 10.29
N ALA A 103 -0.73 13.27 10.33
CA ALA A 103 0.43 14.06 9.89
C ALA A 103 1.71 13.72 10.66
N THR A 104 1.62 13.33 11.94
CA THR A 104 2.76 12.88 12.74
C THR A 104 3.44 11.66 12.12
N GLU A 105 2.65 10.67 11.70
CA GLU A 105 3.12 9.44 11.08
C GLU A 105 3.65 9.66 9.66
N VAL A 106 3.02 10.56 8.91
CA VAL A 106 3.50 10.97 7.59
C VAL A 106 4.83 11.71 7.69
N ASN A 107 4.96 12.66 8.62
CA ASN A 107 6.15 13.49 8.73
C ASN A 107 7.37 12.74 9.27
N SER A 108 7.19 11.65 10.02
CA SER A 108 8.28 10.80 10.49
C SER A 108 8.80 9.81 9.43
N ARG A 109 8.09 9.65 8.29
CA ARG A 109 8.39 8.65 7.25
C ARG A 109 8.54 9.31 5.87
N PRO A 110 9.78 9.66 5.45
CA PRO A 110 10.02 10.43 4.24
C PRO A 110 9.46 9.78 2.95
N ASN A 111 9.59 8.46 2.79
CA ASN A 111 9.07 7.79 1.60
C ASN A 111 7.53 7.74 1.62
N LEU A 112 6.93 7.53 2.79
CA LEU A 112 5.48 7.58 2.94
C LEU A 112 4.95 8.97 2.59
N LYS A 113 5.57 10.03 3.11
CA LYS A 113 5.20 11.42 2.79
C LYS A 113 5.23 11.70 1.30
N ILE A 114 6.30 11.30 0.61
CA ILE A 114 6.42 11.53 -0.84
C ILE A 114 5.36 10.72 -1.61
N LEU A 115 5.12 9.47 -1.22
CA LEU A 115 4.08 8.62 -1.81
C LEU A 115 2.69 9.27 -1.69
N LEU A 116 2.33 9.76 -0.51
CA LEU A 116 1.01 10.34 -0.24
C LEU A 116 0.81 11.71 -0.89
N ASN A 117 1.88 12.47 -1.10
CA ASN A 117 1.83 13.73 -1.84
C ASN A 117 1.61 13.53 -3.36
N GLY A 118 1.62 12.29 -3.86
CA GLY A 118 1.48 11.99 -5.28
C GLY A 118 2.70 12.40 -6.12
N ASP A 119 3.85 12.64 -5.47
CA ASP A 119 5.06 13.01 -6.18
C ASP A 119 5.54 11.83 -7.04
N SER A 120 5.58 12.12 -8.33
CA SER A 120 5.87 11.18 -9.40
C SER A 120 7.36 11.08 -9.72
N SER A 121 8.21 11.92 -9.09
CA SER A 121 9.64 11.95 -9.32
C SER A 121 10.30 10.73 -8.65
N VAL A 122 10.69 9.77 -9.49
CA VAL A 122 11.56 8.67 -9.10
C VAL A 122 12.83 8.82 -9.94
N LEU A 123 13.90 9.23 -9.28
CA LEU A 123 15.23 9.21 -9.88
C LEU A 123 15.78 7.77 -9.85
N PRO A 124 16.66 7.41 -10.80
CA PRO A 124 17.34 6.12 -10.77
C PRO A 124 17.98 5.83 -9.41
N PRO A 125 17.96 4.56 -8.95
CA PRO A 125 17.54 3.36 -9.67
C PRO A 125 16.01 3.21 -9.77
N LEU A 126 15.53 2.79 -10.95
CA LEU A 126 14.10 2.53 -11.21
C LEU A 126 13.65 1.12 -10.81
N THR A 127 14.48 0.42 -10.04
CA THR A 127 14.20 -0.89 -9.46
C THR A 127 14.67 -0.90 -8.02
N ILE A 128 14.04 -1.73 -7.19
CA ILE A 128 14.40 -1.90 -5.79
C ILE A 128 14.19 -3.34 -5.35
N SER A 129 15.09 -3.81 -4.48
CA SER A 129 14.98 -5.05 -3.72
C SER A 129 15.27 -4.71 -2.26
N LYS A 130 14.29 -4.90 -1.37
CA LYS A 130 14.43 -4.63 0.07
C LYS A 130 13.82 -5.75 0.88
N GLU A 131 14.49 -6.11 1.97
CA GLU A 131 13.91 -7.01 2.96
C GLU A 131 12.93 -6.23 3.84
N ILE A 132 11.81 -6.87 4.16
CA ILE A 132 10.90 -6.51 5.26
C ILE A 132 10.83 -7.68 6.23
N LYS A 133 10.41 -7.40 7.47
CA LYS A 133 10.22 -8.42 8.51
C LYS A 133 8.77 -8.42 9.01
N THR A 134 8.17 -9.60 9.09
CA THR A 134 6.86 -9.77 9.73
C THR A 134 6.95 -9.59 11.26
N ALA A 135 5.86 -9.17 11.88
CA ALA A 135 5.82 -8.80 13.31
C ALA A 135 5.96 -9.99 14.29
N ALA A 136 5.85 -11.23 13.81
CA ALA A 136 5.98 -12.42 14.65
C ALA A 136 7.37 -12.53 15.31
N SER A 137 7.49 -13.39 16.33
CA SER A 137 8.76 -13.68 17.00
C SER A 137 9.03 -15.20 16.98
N PRO A 138 10.05 -15.69 16.25
CA PRO A 138 10.90 -14.93 15.33
C PRO A 138 10.12 -14.51 14.07
N GLY A 139 10.40 -13.31 13.56
CA GLY A 139 9.74 -12.79 12.36
C GLY A 139 10.31 -13.40 11.09
N ILE A 140 9.44 -13.73 10.13
CA ILE A 140 9.81 -14.17 8.79
C ILE A 140 10.28 -12.97 7.97
N LYS A 141 11.40 -13.13 7.26
CA LYS A 141 11.88 -12.17 6.25
C LYS A 141 11.12 -12.36 4.95
N ALA A 142 10.68 -11.27 4.34
CA ALA A 142 10.16 -11.24 2.97
C ALA A 142 10.94 -10.21 2.16
N THR A 143 11.17 -10.48 0.88
CA THR A 143 11.84 -9.54 -0.01
C THR A 143 10.81 -8.87 -0.90
N VAL A 144 10.80 -7.55 -0.89
CA VAL A 144 9.98 -6.69 -1.74
C VAL A 144 10.79 -6.28 -2.95
N PHE A 145 10.33 -6.71 -4.12
CA PHE A 145 10.84 -6.28 -5.41
C PHE A 145 9.87 -5.29 -6.03
N SER A 146 10.39 -4.20 -6.59
CA SER A 146 9.57 -3.23 -7.33
C SER A 146 10.34 -2.66 -8.50
N LYS A 147 9.63 -2.37 -9.58
CA LYS A 147 10.16 -1.71 -10.78
C LYS A 147 9.24 -0.56 -11.20
N GLY A 148 9.84 0.49 -11.74
CA GLY A 148 9.12 1.60 -12.34
C GLY A 148 8.79 1.36 -13.81
N GLU A 149 7.86 2.14 -14.33
CA GLU A 149 7.44 2.11 -15.74
C GLU A 149 8.61 2.19 -16.72
N LYS A 150 9.56 3.09 -16.46
CA LYS A 150 10.72 3.33 -17.33
C LYS A 150 11.91 2.40 -17.04
N SER A 151 11.72 1.37 -16.22
CA SER A 151 12.71 0.32 -16.02
C SER A 151 12.97 -0.41 -17.34
N GLY A 152 14.23 -0.65 -17.68
CA GLY A 152 14.64 -1.48 -18.83
C GLY A 152 14.49 -2.99 -18.62
N TYR A 153 13.96 -3.40 -17.46
CA TYR A 153 13.55 -4.77 -17.11
C TYR A 153 12.04 -4.91 -17.18
#